data_AF-A0A354I496-F1
#
_entry.id   AF-A0A354I496-F1
#
_cell.length_a   1.000
_cell.length_b   1.000
_cell.length_c   1.000
_cell.angle_alpha   90.00
_cell.angle_beta   90.00
_cell.angle_gamma   90.00
#
_symmetry.space_group_name_H-M   'P 1'
#
loop_
_entity.id
_entity.type
_entity.pdbx_description
1 polymer ?
#
loop_
_entity_poly.entity_id
_entity_poly.type
_entity_poly.pdbx_seq_one_letter_code
_entity_poly.pdbx_strand_id
1 'polypeptide(L)'
;MRKFRKILTVWLVVTMLLAYTDTATAQGGRLAGEDDYYSDDFNGYDVPDDYVDDYIYGGYDDDYDDIDDDYEDDYDYDYDSVYDDDYDDGYDGVYDDYDDDDGIDDDYDDDDVDDDYDDYDDDVDDDYDDYDDDVDSDYDDDYDDDDDGDGDIDDDDTYNNGYSSKKPARKNTVLTVAAKKCKVKVQSSSEGNPTVLYYRATNKKASAITIPEKVTVNKITYKVVGIAASAFAGNKKVKKIVVGRNVLKIGKRAFFGCSNLNQIITHSSSIISVGKNALKNTGKNLVIKSPKAKVVKYKRLFSGKGNSKIKVKAA
;
A
#
# COMPACT_ATOMS: atom_id res chain seq x y z
N MET A 1 -3.99 -65.87 10.33
CA MET A 1 -4.30 -65.50 8.92
C MET A 1 -4.81 -64.06 8.72
N ARG A 2 -4.40 -63.06 9.52
CA ARG A 2 -4.75 -61.63 9.27
C ARG A 2 -3.54 -60.70 9.05
N LYS A 3 -2.31 -61.18 9.25
CA LYS A 3 -1.08 -60.41 8.96
C LYS A 3 -0.52 -60.59 7.54
N PHE A 4 -1.00 -61.59 6.79
CA PHE A 4 -0.55 -61.84 5.40
C PHE A 4 -1.28 -61.04 4.32
N ARG A 5 -2.46 -60.47 4.62
CA ARG A 5 -3.25 -59.70 3.64
C ARG A 5 -2.78 -58.25 3.45
N LYS A 6 -1.99 -57.69 4.37
CA LYS A 6 -1.51 -56.30 4.27
C LYS A 6 -0.22 -56.14 3.46
N ILE A 7 0.58 -57.21 3.31
CA ILE A 7 1.83 -57.18 2.54
C ILE A 7 1.55 -57.34 1.04
N LEU A 8 0.53 -58.12 0.68
CA LEU A 8 0.17 -58.35 -0.73
C LEU A 8 -0.40 -57.08 -1.41
N THR A 9 -1.10 -56.22 -0.67
CA THR A 9 -1.68 -54.97 -1.23
C THR A 9 -0.62 -53.88 -1.40
N VAL A 10 0.41 -53.85 -0.55
CA VAL A 10 1.53 -52.90 -0.70
C VAL A 10 2.43 -53.29 -1.88
N TRP A 11 2.59 -54.59 -2.14
CA TRP A 11 3.37 -55.08 -3.28
C TRP A 11 2.71 -54.78 -4.64
N LEU A 12 1.37 -54.84 -4.71
CA LEU A 12 0.61 -54.56 -5.95
C LEU A 12 0.50 -53.06 -6.29
N VAL A 13 0.54 -52.17 -5.29
CA VAL A 13 0.50 -50.71 -5.52
C VAL A 13 1.90 -50.17 -5.90
N VAL A 14 2.98 -50.81 -5.44
CA VAL A 14 4.36 -50.41 -5.79
C VAL A 14 4.73 -50.83 -7.22
N THR A 15 4.21 -51.94 -7.75
CA THR A 15 4.45 -52.34 -9.15
C THR A 15 3.68 -51.48 -10.15
N MET A 16 2.52 -50.94 -9.77
CA MET A 16 1.72 -50.09 -10.67
C MET A 16 2.29 -48.65 -10.82
N LEU A 17 3.24 -48.24 -9.98
CA LEU A 17 3.87 -46.91 -10.06
C LEU A 17 5.15 -46.87 -10.92
N LEU A 18 5.70 -48.03 -11.32
CA LEU A 18 6.95 -48.10 -12.10
C LEU A 18 6.75 -48.29 -13.61
N ALA A 19 5.51 -48.37 -14.09
CA ALA A 19 5.21 -48.52 -15.51
C ALA A 19 4.91 -47.18 -16.23
N TYR A 20 5.14 -46.03 -15.58
CA TYR A 20 4.79 -44.72 -16.13
C TYR A 20 5.99 -43.76 -16.17
N THR A 21 7.13 -44.23 -16.67
CA THR A 21 8.21 -43.35 -17.14
C THR A 21 8.98 -44.02 -18.27
N ASP A 22 9.04 -43.32 -19.40
CA ASP A 22 9.89 -43.52 -20.59
C ASP A 22 9.59 -44.75 -21.47
N THR A 23 9.35 -44.59 -22.77
CA THR A 23 10.37 -44.13 -23.73
C THR A 23 9.71 -43.80 -25.08
N ALA A 24 10.21 -42.76 -25.78
CA ALA A 24 10.52 -42.83 -27.21
C ALA A 24 11.24 -41.55 -27.68
N THR A 25 12.57 -41.55 -27.55
CA THR A 25 13.46 -40.77 -28.40
C THR A 25 14.13 -41.74 -29.37
N ALA A 26 13.90 -41.60 -30.67
CA ALA A 26 14.78 -42.06 -31.75
C ALA A 26 14.33 -41.37 -33.05
N GLN A 27 15.10 -40.37 -33.51
CA GLN A 27 16.02 -40.45 -34.65
C GLN A 27 15.36 -40.31 -36.04
N GLY A 28 15.81 -39.32 -36.82
CA GLY A 28 15.74 -39.38 -38.28
C GLY A 28 15.57 -38.04 -39.00
N GLY A 29 16.68 -37.50 -39.50
CA GLY A 29 16.80 -36.80 -40.79
C GLY A 29 15.85 -35.66 -41.16
N ARG A 30 16.38 -34.43 -41.19
CA ARG A 30 15.84 -33.36 -42.04
C ARG A 30 16.77 -33.20 -43.25
N LEU A 31 16.32 -33.68 -44.40
CA LEU A 31 16.77 -33.28 -45.73
C LEU A 31 15.56 -32.70 -46.48
N ALA A 32 15.86 -31.82 -47.42
CA ALA A 32 15.02 -30.89 -48.19
C ALA A 32 13.78 -31.46 -48.91
N GLY A 33 12.93 -30.55 -49.37
CA GLY A 33 11.79 -30.77 -50.27
C GLY A 33 10.58 -29.94 -49.84
N GLU A 34 10.40 -28.68 -50.24
CA GLU A 34 9.86 -28.21 -51.54
C GLU A 34 8.44 -28.75 -51.85
N ASP A 35 7.55 -27.80 -52.19
CA ASP A 35 6.38 -27.93 -53.06
C ASP A 35 5.00 -28.21 -52.43
N ASP A 36 4.33 -27.11 -52.04
CA ASP A 36 3.12 -26.56 -52.67
C ASP A 36 2.00 -27.51 -53.15
N TYR A 37 0.91 -27.44 -52.37
CA TYR A 37 -0.51 -27.30 -52.75
C TYR A 37 -0.99 -27.74 -54.14
N TYR A 38 -1.93 -28.70 -54.13
CA TYR A 38 -2.85 -28.94 -55.26
C TYR A 38 -4.32 -28.90 -54.79
N SER A 39 -5.08 -28.09 -55.53
CA SER A 39 -6.51 -28.18 -55.87
C SER A 39 -7.56 -27.98 -54.78
N ASP A 40 -8.15 -26.79 -54.85
CA ASP A 40 -9.59 -26.53 -55.00
C ASP A 40 -10.52 -27.74 -54.97
N ASP A 41 -11.55 -27.65 -54.12
CA ASP A 41 -12.91 -27.97 -54.53
C ASP A 41 -13.98 -27.15 -53.78
N PHE A 42 -14.73 -26.45 -54.63
CA PHE A 42 -15.94 -25.65 -54.52
C PHE A 42 -17.09 -26.23 -53.67
N ASN A 43 -17.76 -25.35 -52.90
CA ASN A 43 -19.21 -25.26 -52.57
C ASN A 43 -19.37 -24.67 -51.15
N GLY A 44 -20.09 -23.58 -50.86
CA GLY A 44 -21.18 -22.89 -51.55
C GLY A 44 -22.30 -22.62 -50.53
N TYR A 45 -22.81 -21.37 -50.52
CA TYR A 45 -24.02 -20.85 -49.82
C TYR A 45 -23.88 -20.53 -48.32
N ASP A 46 -24.33 -19.41 -47.77
CA ASP A 46 -24.88 -18.13 -48.24
C ASP A 46 -24.83 -17.21 -47.01
N VAL A 47 -24.14 -16.07 -47.08
CA VAL A 47 -24.17 -15.03 -46.03
C VAL A 47 -24.91 -13.84 -46.61
N PRO A 48 -26.05 -13.42 -46.05
CA PRO A 48 -26.75 -12.23 -46.52
C PRO A 48 -25.94 -10.97 -46.24
N ASP A 49 -25.92 -10.19 -47.29
CA ASP A 49 -25.47 -8.82 -47.51
C ASP A 49 -25.94 -7.83 -46.43
N ASP A 50 -25.30 -6.67 -46.40
CA ASP A 50 -25.71 -5.42 -45.72
C ASP A 50 -25.06 -5.15 -44.35
N TYR A 51 -23.77 -4.79 -44.35
CA TYR A 51 -23.35 -3.39 -44.12
C TYR A 51 -21.82 -3.26 -44.20
N VAL A 52 -21.37 -2.64 -45.28
CA VAL A 52 -19.98 -2.29 -45.59
C VAL A 52 -19.82 -0.78 -45.44
N ASP A 53 -18.75 -0.35 -44.77
CA ASP A 53 -17.93 0.85 -45.04
C ASP A 53 -16.94 1.02 -43.86
N ASP A 54 -15.66 1.32 -44.00
CA ASP A 54 -14.81 1.63 -45.15
C ASP A 54 -13.35 1.53 -44.65
N TYR A 55 -12.47 0.88 -45.41
CA TYR A 55 -11.03 0.81 -45.17
C TYR A 55 -10.30 1.34 -46.40
N ILE A 56 -9.62 2.47 -46.26
CA ILE A 56 -8.66 3.07 -47.22
C ILE A 56 -7.65 3.84 -46.34
N TYR A 57 -6.31 3.76 -46.42
CA TYR A 57 -5.37 3.22 -47.40
C TYR A 57 -3.92 3.21 -46.80
N GLY A 58 -3.04 2.36 -47.35
CA GLY A 58 -1.58 2.51 -47.44
C GLY A 58 -0.76 2.06 -46.21
N GLY A 59 0.20 1.13 -46.27
CA GLY A 59 0.92 0.53 -47.39
C GLY A 59 2.30 1.16 -47.50
N TYR A 60 3.33 0.52 -46.94
CA TYR A 60 4.74 0.54 -47.36
C TYR A 60 5.43 -0.68 -46.75
N ASP A 61 5.67 -1.68 -47.61
CA ASP A 61 6.79 -2.61 -47.50
C ASP A 61 8.08 -1.80 -47.69
N ASP A 62 9.16 -2.15 -46.96
CA ASP A 62 10.56 -2.00 -47.38
C ASP A 62 11.47 -2.67 -46.32
N ASP A 63 12.02 -3.83 -46.72
CA ASP A 63 13.39 -4.32 -46.54
C ASP A 63 14.07 -4.24 -45.15
N TYR A 64 14.13 -5.41 -44.49
CA TYR A 64 15.10 -5.72 -43.43
C TYR A 64 16.45 -6.07 -44.06
N ASP A 65 17.35 -5.08 -44.11
CA ASP A 65 18.79 -5.31 -44.26
C ASP A 65 19.45 -5.46 -42.88
N ASP A 66 20.37 -6.42 -42.82
CA ASP A 66 21.27 -6.74 -41.71
C ASP A 66 21.98 -5.51 -41.13
N ILE A 67 22.01 -5.40 -39.79
CA ILE A 67 23.11 -4.80 -39.02
C ILE A 67 23.26 -5.64 -37.74
N ASP A 68 24.30 -6.47 -37.72
CA ASP A 68 25.07 -6.77 -36.52
C ASP A 68 25.60 -5.44 -35.97
N ASP A 69 25.37 -5.14 -34.70
CA ASP A 69 26.35 -4.41 -33.90
C ASP A 69 26.02 -4.50 -32.40
N ASP A 70 27.03 -4.97 -31.66
CA ASP A 70 27.16 -4.93 -30.22
C ASP A 70 26.76 -3.56 -29.63
N TYR A 71 25.79 -3.55 -28.72
CA TYR A 71 25.59 -2.44 -27.80
C TYR A 71 25.72 -2.93 -26.36
N GLU A 72 26.94 -2.86 -25.85
CA GLU A 72 27.20 -2.83 -24.41
C GLU A 72 26.74 -1.47 -23.86
N ASP A 73 25.63 -1.48 -23.11
CA ASP A 73 25.15 -0.32 -22.36
C ASP A 73 25.81 -0.28 -20.96
N ASP A 74 27.02 0.27 -20.92
CA ASP A 74 27.62 0.84 -19.71
C ASP A 74 26.99 2.23 -19.46
N TYR A 75 25.93 2.27 -18.65
CA TYR A 75 25.42 3.53 -18.11
C TYR A 75 26.18 3.90 -16.83
N ASP A 76 27.30 4.62 -17.02
CA ASP A 76 27.93 5.42 -15.98
C ASP A 76 27.14 6.73 -15.81
N TYR A 77 26.44 6.87 -14.69
CA TYR A 77 25.77 8.12 -14.32
C TYR A 77 26.69 8.91 -13.39
N ASP A 78 27.55 9.75 -13.99
CA ASP A 78 28.20 10.87 -13.31
C ASP A 78 27.14 11.86 -12.83
N TYR A 79 26.94 11.90 -11.51
CA TYR A 79 26.07 12.88 -10.85
C TYR A 79 26.92 14.09 -10.45
N ASP A 80 27.24 14.93 -11.43
CA ASP A 80 27.71 16.29 -11.19
C ASP A 80 26.53 17.16 -10.77
N SER A 81 26.49 17.48 -9.48
CA SER A 81 25.66 18.54 -8.90
C SER A 81 26.56 19.38 -8.01
N VAL A 82 27.33 20.25 -8.66
CA VAL A 82 28.03 21.37 -8.05
C VAL A 82 26.96 22.32 -7.53
N TYR A 83 26.99 22.62 -6.24
CA TYR A 83 26.28 23.77 -5.67
C TYR A 83 27.15 25.00 -5.98
N ASP A 84 26.81 25.74 -7.03
CA ASP A 84 27.22 27.13 -7.20
C ASP A 84 26.11 27.99 -6.59
N ASP A 85 26.37 28.56 -5.42
CA ASP A 85 25.61 29.67 -4.83
C ASP A 85 26.61 30.67 -4.26
N ASP A 86 27.36 31.34 -5.15
CA ASP A 86 28.11 32.55 -4.82
C ASP A 86 27.14 33.73 -4.71
N TYR A 87 26.92 34.15 -3.47
CA TYR A 87 26.30 35.43 -3.10
C TYR A 87 27.31 36.55 -3.38
N ASP A 88 27.10 37.30 -4.47
CA ASP A 88 27.73 38.62 -4.67
C ASP A 88 26.84 39.48 -5.58
N ASP A 89 25.92 40.25 -4.99
CA ASP A 89 25.24 41.37 -5.65
C ASP A 89 25.47 42.67 -4.86
N GLY A 90 26.58 43.31 -5.19
CA GLY A 90 26.88 44.69 -4.83
C GLY A 90 25.75 45.64 -5.21
N TYR A 91 25.10 46.19 -4.19
CA TYR A 91 24.23 47.35 -4.29
C TYR A 91 25.10 48.62 -4.36
N ASP A 92 25.35 49.09 -5.58
CA ASP A 92 25.73 50.47 -5.88
C ASP A 92 24.43 51.30 -5.96
N GLY A 93 24.24 52.15 -4.95
CA GLY A 93 23.14 53.09 -4.86
C GLY A 93 23.62 54.38 -4.23
N VAL A 94 24.22 55.23 -5.07
CA VAL A 94 24.49 56.65 -4.82
C VAL A 94 23.18 57.35 -4.41
N TYR A 95 23.13 57.86 -3.18
CA TYR A 95 22.19 58.91 -2.79
C TYR A 95 22.96 60.11 -2.29
N ASP A 96 22.58 61.23 -2.89
CA ASP A 96 23.20 62.54 -2.84
C ASP A 96 23.19 63.21 -1.47
N ASP A 97 24.19 64.07 -1.32
CA ASP A 97 24.37 65.11 -0.30
C ASP A 97 23.06 65.77 0.16
N TYR A 98 22.87 65.80 1.48
CA TYR A 98 22.42 67.00 2.19
C TYR A 98 23.23 67.13 3.48
N ASP A 99 24.24 68.01 3.41
CA ASP A 99 24.67 68.79 4.56
C ASP A 99 23.45 69.57 5.07
N ASP A 100 23.10 69.41 6.34
CA ASP A 100 22.68 70.54 7.17
C ASP A 100 22.91 70.20 8.65
N ASP A 101 23.89 70.93 9.17
CA ASP A 101 24.14 71.31 10.54
C ASP A 101 22.84 71.62 11.30
N ASP A 102 22.70 71.11 12.52
CA ASP A 102 22.27 71.90 13.69
C ASP A 102 22.24 70.98 14.92
N GLY A 103 23.19 71.24 15.81
CA GLY A 103 23.30 70.55 17.09
C GLY A 103 22.15 70.87 18.04
N ILE A 104 21.89 69.93 18.95
CA ILE A 104 21.39 70.19 20.30
C ILE A 104 22.07 69.17 21.20
N ASP A 105 22.90 69.70 22.09
CA ASP A 105 23.31 69.08 23.34
C ASP A 105 22.05 68.88 24.19
N ASP A 106 21.82 67.67 24.71
CA ASP A 106 21.03 67.50 25.93
C ASP A 106 21.57 66.25 26.67
N ASP A 107 22.38 66.56 27.68
CA ASP A 107 22.74 65.67 28.77
C ASP A 107 21.48 65.09 29.42
N TYR A 108 21.35 63.76 29.48
CA TYR A 108 20.63 63.12 30.59
C TYR A 108 21.40 61.90 31.08
N ASP A 109 21.66 61.98 32.37
CA ASP A 109 22.40 61.10 33.26
C ASP A 109 21.95 59.63 33.23
N ASP A 110 22.98 58.79 33.39
CA ASP A 110 23.05 57.57 34.20
C ASP A 110 21.90 57.40 35.21
N ASP A 111 21.29 56.21 35.23
CA ASP A 111 20.91 55.47 36.45
C ASP A 111 20.24 54.13 36.07
N ASP A 112 20.93 53.05 36.40
CA ASP A 112 20.43 51.76 36.92
C ASP A 112 19.19 51.10 36.27
N VAL A 113 19.42 50.05 35.48
CA VAL A 113 18.51 48.89 35.44
C VAL A 113 19.32 47.58 35.49
N ASP A 114 19.35 47.04 36.70
CA ASP A 114 19.64 45.66 37.06
C ASP A 114 18.72 44.66 36.33
N ASP A 115 19.25 43.45 36.13
CA ASP A 115 18.58 42.15 36.21
C ASP A 115 17.24 41.95 35.44
N ASP A 116 17.25 41.11 34.41
CA ASP A 116 16.91 39.69 34.62
C ASP A 116 16.97 38.88 33.31
N TYR A 117 17.64 37.73 33.41
CA TYR A 117 17.58 36.65 32.44
C TYR A 117 16.24 35.94 32.62
N ASP A 118 15.27 36.19 31.74
CA ASP A 118 14.03 35.42 31.71
C ASP A 118 14.28 33.98 31.22
N ASP A 119 14.31 33.11 32.21
CA ASP A 119 14.15 31.66 32.20
C ASP A 119 12.78 31.30 31.59
N TYR A 120 12.75 30.72 30.38
CA TYR A 120 11.55 30.04 29.88
C TYR A 120 11.48 28.64 30.49
N ASP A 121 11.08 28.59 31.75
CA ASP A 121 10.48 27.44 32.39
C ASP A 121 9.02 27.37 31.92
N ASP A 122 8.75 26.52 30.94
CA ASP A 122 7.38 26.22 30.48
C ASP A 122 7.10 24.76 30.88
N ASP A 123 6.80 24.61 32.17
CA ASP A 123 6.03 23.51 32.74
C ASP A 123 4.67 23.45 32.04
N VAL A 124 4.59 22.72 30.91
CA VAL A 124 3.29 22.29 30.38
C VAL A 124 2.91 20.99 31.05
N ASP A 125 2.13 21.16 32.11
CA ASP A 125 1.38 20.16 32.83
C ASP A 125 0.72 19.12 31.91
N ASP A 126 0.90 17.87 32.31
CA ASP A 126 0.13 16.72 31.89
C ASP A 126 -1.36 16.92 32.30
N ASP A 127 -2.20 17.38 31.37
CA ASP A 127 -3.64 17.11 31.45
C ASP A 127 -4.22 16.83 30.06
N TYR A 128 -4.18 15.55 29.68
CA TYR A 128 -5.08 15.03 28.65
C TYR A 128 -6.18 14.28 29.37
N ASP A 129 -7.15 15.08 29.80
CA ASP A 129 -8.45 14.67 30.28
C ASP A 129 -9.11 13.60 29.41
N ASP A 130 -9.84 12.76 30.12
CA ASP A 130 -10.86 11.83 29.67
C ASP A 130 -11.74 12.44 28.59
N TYR A 131 -11.83 11.75 27.44
CA TYR A 131 -13.02 11.84 26.61
C TYR A 131 -13.92 10.66 26.98
N ASP A 132 -14.65 10.82 28.09
CA ASP A 132 -15.99 10.29 28.24
C ASP A 132 -16.92 11.25 27.50
N ASP A 133 -17.26 10.93 26.26
CA ASP A 133 -18.42 11.51 25.57
C ASP A 133 -19.57 10.50 25.65
N ASP A 134 -20.22 10.49 26.81
CA ASP A 134 -21.65 10.22 26.89
C ASP A 134 -22.37 11.49 26.40
N VAL A 135 -22.77 11.51 25.13
CA VAL A 135 -23.75 12.48 24.63
C VAL A 135 -25.01 11.69 24.27
N ASP A 136 -25.87 11.57 25.28
CA ASP A 136 -27.32 11.70 25.07
C ASP A 136 -27.55 13.12 24.55
N SER A 137 -28.03 13.23 23.32
CA SER A 137 -28.76 14.43 22.90
C SER A 137 -29.84 13.99 21.92
N ASP A 138 -31.05 13.98 22.45
CA ASP A 138 -32.30 13.92 21.73
C ASP A 138 -32.28 14.94 20.59
N TYR A 139 -32.32 14.42 19.35
CA TYR A 139 -32.80 15.16 18.21
C TYR A 139 -34.17 14.58 17.88
N ASP A 140 -35.18 15.16 18.52
CA ASP A 140 -36.53 15.25 18.00
C ASP A 140 -36.46 16.13 16.74
N ASP A 141 -36.79 15.56 15.60
CA ASP A 141 -37.27 16.33 14.44
C ASP A 141 -38.40 15.52 13.81
N ASP A 142 -39.60 15.96 14.17
CA ASP A 142 -40.89 15.56 13.63
C ASP A 142 -40.93 15.74 12.11
N TYR A 143 -41.21 14.65 11.39
CA TYR A 143 -41.82 14.69 10.07
C TYR A 143 -43.10 13.87 10.14
N ASP A 144 -44.20 14.55 10.45
CA ASP A 144 -45.55 14.04 10.23
C ASP A 144 -45.98 14.29 8.77
N ASP A 145 -46.62 13.25 8.22
CA ASP A 145 -47.73 13.25 7.26
C ASP A 145 -47.44 13.74 5.81
N ASP A 146 -47.80 13.05 4.72
CA ASP A 146 -48.90 12.11 4.48
C ASP A 146 -48.57 11.16 3.30
N ASP A 147 -49.35 10.08 3.21
CA ASP A 147 -50.03 9.57 2.00
C ASP A 147 -49.78 8.09 1.64
N ASP A 148 -50.65 7.26 2.23
CA ASP A 148 -51.38 6.10 1.68
C ASP A 148 -50.78 5.28 0.52
N GLY A 149 -50.56 4.00 0.81
CA GLY A 149 -50.31 2.98 -0.19
C GLY A 149 -50.33 1.58 0.41
N ASP A 150 -51.53 1.10 0.75
CA ASP A 150 -51.83 -0.32 0.98
C ASP A 150 -51.22 -1.19 -0.14
N GLY A 151 -50.33 -2.09 0.25
CA GLY A 151 -49.67 -3.04 -0.63
C GLY A 151 -49.19 -4.23 0.17
N ASP A 152 -50.11 -5.17 0.38
CA ASP A 152 -49.96 -6.58 0.73
C ASP A 152 -48.54 -7.04 1.14
N ILE A 153 -48.40 -7.35 2.43
CA ILE A 153 -47.31 -8.21 2.92
C ILE A 153 -47.65 -9.63 2.44
N ASP A 154 -47.13 -9.98 1.27
CA ASP A 154 -46.94 -11.38 0.89
C ASP A 154 -45.90 -11.99 1.82
N ASP A 155 -46.41 -12.68 2.83
CA ASP A 155 -45.80 -13.88 3.39
C ASP A 155 -45.58 -14.86 2.22
N ASP A 156 -44.36 -14.94 1.67
CA ASP A 156 -43.97 -16.05 0.80
C ASP A 156 -42.56 -16.56 1.11
N ASP A 157 -42.60 -17.74 1.72
CA ASP A 157 -41.66 -18.84 1.72
C ASP A 157 -40.25 -18.66 1.12
N THR A 158 -39.29 -18.92 2.00
CA THR A 158 -38.30 -19.99 1.81
C THR A 158 -37.87 -20.31 0.37
N TYR A 159 -36.95 -19.53 -0.18
CA TYR A 159 -35.98 -20.04 -1.16
C TYR A 159 -34.58 -20.13 -0.55
N ASN A 160 -34.40 -21.18 0.26
CA ASN A 160 -33.08 -21.74 0.54
C ASN A 160 -32.57 -22.43 -0.73
N ASN A 161 -32.04 -21.66 -1.67
CA ASN A 161 -31.28 -22.24 -2.77
C ASN A 161 -29.83 -22.42 -2.31
N GLY A 162 -29.45 -23.68 -2.11
CA GLY A 162 -28.07 -24.09 -1.91
C GLY A 162 -27.18 -23.50 -3.00
N TYR A 163 -26.00 -23.05 -2.59
CA TYR A 163 -25.02 -22.26 -3.37
C TYR A 163 -25.22 -20.73 -3.37
N SER A 164 -25.37 -20.11 -2.19
CA SER A 164 -25.00 -18.69 -2.02
C SER A 164 -23.49 -18.54 -2.21
N SER A 165 -23.06 -18.07 -3.39
CA SER A 165 -21.72 -17.54 -3.58
C SER A 165 -21.57 -16.38 -2.59
N LYS A 166 -20.80 -16.60 -1.52
CA LYS A 166 -20.58 -15.55 -0.53
C LYS A 166 -19.79 -14.43 -1.18
N LYS A 167 -20.48 -13.35 -1.54
CA LYS A 167 -19.89 -12.15 -2.13
C LYS A 167 -19.09 -11.37 -1.09
N PRO A 168 -17.98 -10.71 -1.48
CA PRO A 168 -17.24 -9.84 -0.58
C PRO A 168 -18.14 -8.75 0.02
N ALA A 169 -17.86 -8.38 1.27
CA ALA A 169 -18.57 -7.28 1.92
C ALA A 169 -18.39 -5.98 1.12
N ARG A 170 -19.37 -5.06 1.20
CA ARG A 170 -19.36 -3.77 0.51
C ARG A 170 -18.11 -2.94 0.86
N LYS A 171 -17.68 -2.07 -0.05
CA LYS A 171 -16.55 -1.16 0.16
C LYS A 171 -16.81 -0.30 1.40
N ASN A 172 -15.75 0.04 2.12
CA ASN A 172 -15.75 0.77 3.39
C ASN A 172 -16.35 0.03 4.59
N THR A 173 -16.97 -1.14 4.42
CA THR A 173 -17.41 -1.98 5.54
C THR A 173 -16.23 -2.34 6.44
N VAL A 174 -16.40 -2.18 7.75
CA VAL A 174 -15.41 -2.60 8.75
C VAL A 174 -15.74 -4.02 9.22
N LEU A 175 -14.81 -4.94 9.02
CA LEU A 175 -14.93 -6.34 9.40
C LEU A 175 -14.07 -6.62 10.63
N THR A 176 -14.61 -7.39 11.57
CA THR A 176 -13.85 -7.88 12.73
C THR A 176 -13.22 -9.23 12.41
N VAL A 177 -11.91 -9.35 12.62
CA VAL A 177 -11.12 -10.57 12.39
C VAL A 177 -10.65 -11.09 13.74
N ALA A 178 -11.52 -11.81 14.45
CA ALA A 178 -11.26 -12.29 15.81
C ALA A 178 -9.96 -13.11 15.91
N ALA A 179 -9.73 -14.03 14.95
CA ALA A 179 -8.54 -14.88 14.91
C ALA A 179 -7.21 -14.12 14.80
N LYS A 180 -7.24 -12.89 14.26
CA LYS A 180 -6.05 -12.02 14.14
C LYS A 180 -6.09 -10.82 15.07
N LYS A 181 -7.10 -10.73 15.95
CA LYS A 181 -7.30 -9.64 16.92
C LYS A 181 -7.17 -8.25 16.28
N CYS A 182 -7.85 -8.07 15.14
CA CYS A 182 -7.87 -6.80 14.41
C CYS A 182 -9.24 -6.54 13.77
N LYS A 183 -9.47 -5.29 13.41
CA LYS A 183 -10.50 -4.89 12.44
C LYS A 183 -9.83 -4.48 11.15
N VAL A 184 -10.50 -4.75 10.03
CA VAL A 184 -10.07 -4.37 8.69
C VAL A 184 -11.20 -3.61 7.99
N LYS A 185 -10.86 -2.67 7.10
CA LYS A 185 -11.84 -1.92 6.31
C LYS A 185 -11.77 -2.36 4.85
N VAL A 186 -12.89 -2.75 4.25
CA VAL A 186 -12.93 -3.17 2.84
C VAL A 186 -12.54 -2.02 1.92
N GLN A 187 -11.54 -2.25 1.07
CA GLN A 187 -11.09 -1.29 0.06
C GLN A 187 -11.65 -1.64 -1.32
N SER A 188 -11.70 -2.93 -1.67
CA SER A 188 -12.32 -3.45 -2.89
C SER A 188 -13.16 -4.67 -2.58
N SER A 189 -14.37 -4.68 -3.13
CA SER A 189 -15.35 -5.77 -3.03
C SER A 189 -15.36 -6.67 -4.27
N SER A 190 -14.33 -6.60 -5.13
CA SER A 190 -14.19 -7.46 -6.31
C SER A 190 -14.20 -8.94 -5.90
N GLU A 191 -15.02 -9.75 -6.56
CA GLU A 191 -15.15 -11.18 -6.28
C GLU A 191 -13.85 -11.96 -6.55
N GLY A 192 -13.07 -11.55 -7.57
CA GLY A 192 -11.79 -12.20 -7.90
C GLY A 192 -10.61 -11.79 -7.02
N ASN A 193 -10.60 -10.57 -6.49
CA ASN A 193 -9.48 -10.06 -5.70
C ASN A 193 -9.94 -9.01 -4.66
N PRO A 194 -10.69 -9.41 -3.63
CA PRO A 194 -11.15 -8.47 -2.62
C PRO A 194 -9.98 -8.04 -1.74
N THR A 195 -9.96 -6.75 -1.38
CA THR A 195 -8.85 -6.15 -0.63
C THR A 195 -9.33 -5.33 0.54
N VAL A 196 -8.50 -5.25 1.58
CA VAL A 196 -8.79 -4.51 2.80
C VAL A 196 -7.59 -3.67 3.25
N LEU A 197 -7.89 -2.63 4.02
CA LEU A 197 -6.93 -1.90 4.85
C LEU A 197 -6.96 -2.47 6.26
N TYR A 198 -5.80 -2.65 6.89
CA TYR A 198 -5.72 -2.89 8.33
C TYR A 198 -6.24 -1.65 9.05
N TYR A 199 -7.35 -1.78 9.77
CA TYR A 199 -8.08 -0.63 10.30
C TYR A 199 -7.70 -0.31 11.74
N ARG A 200 -7.69 -1.32 12.62
CA ARG A 200 -7.20 -1.16 14.00
C ARG A 200 -6.88 -2.51 14.65
N ALA A 201 -6.00 -2.52 15.64
CA ALA A 201 -5.85 -3.66 16.52
C ALA A 201 -7.02 -3.73 17.52
N THR A 202 -7.46 -4.93 17.90
CA THR A 202 -8.43 -5.09 19.00
C THR A 202 -7.78 -5.48 20.32
N ASN A 203 -6.53 -5.98 20.28
CA ASN A 203 -5.77 -6.24 21.49
C ASN A 203 -5.06 -4.97 21.99
N LYS A 204 -5.70 -4.24 22.90
CA LYS A 204 -5.16 -2.99 23.51
C LYS A 204 -3.88 -3.21 24.33
N LYS A 205 -3.62 -4.44 24.81
CA LYS A 205 -2.47 -4.78 25.67
C LYS A 205 -1.28 -5.40 24.92
N ALA A 206 -1.38 -5.57 23.60
CA ALA A 206 -0.33 -6.22 22.83
C ALA A 206 0.94 -5.37 22.75
N SER A 207 2.08 -5.96 23.13
CA SER A 207 3.41 -5.35 22.94
C SER A 207 3.98 -5.60 21.53
N ALA A 208 3.49 -6.62 20.83
CA ALA A 208 3.85 -6.93 19.46
C ALA A 208 2.60 -7.19 18.62
N ILE A 209 2.50 -6.58 17.45
CA ILE A 209 1.36 -6.75 16.53
C ILE A 209 1.84 -7.14 15.14
N THR A 210 1.16 -8.13 14.56
CA THR A 210 1.36 -8.54 13.17
C THR A 210 0.18 -8.06 12.33
N ILE A 211 0.46 -7.27 11.31
CA ILE A 211 -0.46 -6.94 10.22
C ILE A 211 -0.37 -8.10 9.22
N PRO A 212 -1.40 -8.95 9.13
CA PRO A 212 -1.33 -10.15 8.30
C PRO A 212 -1.35 -9.79 6.82
N GLU A 213 -0.87 -10.70 5.97
CA GLU A 213 -0.93 -10.56 4.50
C GLU A 213 -2.34 -10.70 3.94
N LYS A 214 -3.14 -11.55 4.60
CA LYS A 214 -4.50 -11.88 4.24
C LYS A 214 -5.32 -12.10 5.51
N VAL A 215 -6.62 -11.87 5.43
CA VAL A 215 -7.59 -12.19 6.48
C VAL A 215 -8.78 -12.89 5.86
N THR A 216 -9.40 -13.80 6.61
CA THR A 216 -10.59 -14.53 6.17
C THR A 216 -11.77 -14.16 7.07
N VAL A 217 -12.86 -13.69 6.47
CA VAL A 217 -14.11 -13.33 7.15
C VAL A 217 -15.25 -13.95 6.35
N ASN A 218 -16.17 -14.67 7.00
CA ASN A 218 -17.30 -15.33 6.35
C ASN A 218 -16.90 -16.23 5.16
N LYS A 219 -15.79 -16.97 5.28
CA LYS A 219 -15.19 -17.83 4.23
C LYS A 219 -14.62 -17.08 3.02
N ILE A 220 -14.58 -15.75 3.04
CA ILE A 220 -13.98 -14.92 1.99
C ILE A 220 -12.61 -14.44 2.46
N THR A 221 -11.60 -14.59 1.60
CA THR A 221 -10.23 -14.19 1.91
C THR A 221 -9.89 -12.86 1.23
N TYR A 222 -9.54 -11.87 2.05
CA TYR A 222 -9.15 -10.53 1.61
C TYR A 222 -7.63 -10.36 1.70
N LYS A 223 -7.01 -9.76 0.68
CA LYS A 223 -5.61 -9.29 0.78
C LYS A 223 -5.54 -8.00 1.59
N VAL A 224 -4.62 -7.93 2.55
CA VAL A 224 -4.36 -6.70 3.30
C VAL A 224 -3.37 -5.85 2.51
N VAL A 225 -3.86 -4.80 1.86
CA VAL A 225 -3.08 -3.98 0.91
C VAL A 225 -2.60 -2.66 1.49
N GLY A 226 -3.00 -2.33 2.72
CA GLY A 226 -2.56 -1.11 3.37
C GLY A 226 -2.84 -1.08 4.85
N ILE A 227 -2.29 -0.07 5.50
CA ILE A 227 -2.57 0.31 6.89
C ILE A 227 -3.39 1.60 6.83
N ALA A 228 -4.58 1.59 7.43
CA ALA A 228 -5.47 2.74 7.41
C ALA A 228 -4.86 3.95 8.14
N ALA A 229 -5.41 5.13 7.87
CA ALA A 229 -5.07 6.32 8.65
C ALA A 229 -5.38 6.09 10.13
N SER A 230 -4.48 6.55 11.00
CA SER A 230 -4.59 6.42 12.46
C SER A 230 -4.76 4.99 13.00
N ALA A 231 -4.44 3.94 12.23
CA ALA A 231 -4.74 2.56 12.62
C ALA A 231 -4.13 2.09 13.95
N PHE A 232 -3.00 2.69 14.35
CA PHE A 232 -2.34 2.48 15.62
C PHE A 232 -2.21 3.75 16.45
N ALA A 233 -2.90 4.83 16.09
CA ALA A 233 -2.73 6.13 16.75
C ALA A 233 -2.94 6.01 18.28
N GLY A 234 -2.03 6.60 19.06
CA GLY A 234 -2.06 6.60 20.53
C GLY A 234 -1.74 5.26 21.18
N ASN A 235 -1.35 4.22 20.43
CA ASN A 235 -1.03 2.92 21.02
C ASN A 235 0.34 2.94 21.72
N LYS A 236 0.36 3.43 22.96
CA LYS A 236 1.55 3.50 23.82
C LYS A 236 2.05 2.14 24.30
N LYS A 237 1.35 1.01 24.07
CA LYS A 237 1.78 -0.32 24.55
C LYS A 237 2.58 -1.11 23.52
N VAL A 238 2.38 -0.85 22.24
CA VAL A 238 3.07 -1.54 21.16
C VAL A 238 4.53 -1.12 21.09
N LYS A 239 5.42 -2.13 21.11
CA LYS A 239 6.87 -1.98 20.93
C LYS A 239 7.32 -2.43 19.55
N LYS A 240 6.64 -3.43 18.98
CA LYS A 240 7.01 -4.05 17.69
C LYS A 240 5.80 -4.21 16.77
N ILE A 241 5.97 -3.84 15.50
CA ILE A 241 4.98 -4.09 14.45
C ILE A 241 5.62 -4.90 13.32
N VAL A 242 4.94 -5.94 12.86
CA VAL A 242 5.34 -6.75 11.71
C VAL A 242 4.33 -6.54 10.59
N VAL A 243 4.79 -6.05 9.43
CA VAL A 243 3.97 -5.71 8.27
C VAL A 243 4.07 -6.84 7.23
N GLY A 244 2.92 -7.41 6.86
CA GLY A 244 2.82 -8.46 5.86
C GLY A 244 3.24 -8.04 4.44
N ARG A 245 3.57 -9.03 3.60
CA ARG A 245 4.08 -8.86 2.22
C ARG A 245 3.20 -8.03 1.27
N ASN A 246 1.88 -8.07 1.43
CA ASN A 246 0.95 -7.45 0.47
C ASN A 246 0.71 -5.95 0.68
N VAL A 247 1.28 -5.35 1.75
CA VAL A 247 1.02 -3.96 2.09
C VAL A 247 1.70 -3.02 1.10
N LEU A 248 0.90 -2.15 0.47
CA LEU A 248 1.32 -1.15 -0.51
C LEU A 248 1.34 0.26 0.08
N LYS A 249 0.40 0.60 0.97
CA LYS A 249 0.23 1.96 1.50
C LYS A 249 0.17 2.00 3.02
N ILE A 250 0.81 2.98 3.62
CA ILE A 250 0.69 3.31 5.05
C ILE A 250 0.00 4.66 5.17
N GLY A 251 -1.14 4.72 5.85
CA GLY A 251 -1.97 5.92 5.96
C GLY A 251 -1.35 7.07 6.76
N LYS A 252 -1.95 8.26 6.62
CA LYS A 252 -1.65 9.44 7.45
C LYS A 252 -1.78 9.07 8.94
N ARG A 253 -0.82 9.51 9.77
CA ARG A 253 -0.83 9.27 11.23
C ARG A 253 -0.96 7.79 11.63
N ALA A 254 -0.64 6.83 10.75
CA ALA A 254 -0.89 5.40 11.01
C ALA A 254 -0.30 4.90 12.34
N PHE A 255 0.87 5.39 12.75
CA PHE A 255 1.53 5.06 14.03
C PHE A 255 1.74 6.30 14.91
N PHE A 256 0.90 7.33 14.74
CA PHE A 256 1.03 8.58 15.48
C PHE A 256 0.93 8.34 17.00
N GLY A 257 1.87 8.85 17.78
CA GLY A 257 1.82 8.74 19.25
C GLY A 257 2.05 7.34 19.80
N CYS A 258 2.53 6.38 18.99
CA CYS A 258 3.01 5.09 19.49
C CYS A 258 4.37 5.26 20.19
N SER A 259 4.40 5.92 21.34
CA SER A 259 5.66 6.37 21.99
C SER A 259 6.64 5.25 22.33
N ASN A 260 6.16 4.04 22.60
CA ASN A 260 6.99 2.87 22.89
C ASN A 260 7.35 2.03 21.66
N LEU A 261 6.87 2.38 20.46
CA LEU A 261 7.17 1.67 19.22
C LEU A 261 8.62 1.91 18.84
N ASN A 262 9.46 0.88 18.95
CA ASN A 262 10.89 0.95 18.67
C ASN A 262 11.31 0.08 17.48
N GLN A 263 10.43 -0.80 16.99
CA GLN A 263 10.72 -1.63 15.82
C GLN A 263 9.51 -1.81 14.89
N ILE A 264 9.71 -1.54 13.60
CA ILE A 264 8.82 -1.97 12.52
C ILE A 264 9.59 -2.94 11.63
N ILE A 265 9.07 -4.13 11.39
CA ILE A 265 9.61 -5.07 10.41
C ILE A 265 8.63 -5.11 9.24
N THR A 266 9.08 -4.78 8.04
CA THR A 266 8.28 -4.93 6.83
C THR A 266 8.78 -6.10 6.00
N HIS A 267 7.88 -7.05 5.75
CA HIS A 267 8.08 -8.12 4.75
C HIS A 267 7.60 -7.69 3.36
N SER A 268 6.87 -6.58 3.26
CA SER A 268 6.52 -6.01 1.95
C SER A 268 7.77 -5.46 1.27
N SER A 269 7.90 -5.80 0.00
CA SER A 269 8.85 -5.21 -0.94
C SER A 269 8.20 -4.12 -1.81
N SER A 270 6.88 -3.91 -1.67
CA SER A 270 6.04 -3.15 -2.60
C SER A 270 5.36 -1.94 -1.97
N ILE A 271 5.79 -1.48 -0.78
CA ILE A 271 5.32 -0.20 -0.24
C ILE A 271 5.66 0.92 -1.23
N ILE A 272 4.62 1.65 -1.63
CA ILE A 272 4.68 2.78 -2.57
C ILE A 272 4.51 4.12 -1.86
N SER A 273 3.80 4.18 -0.73
CA SER A 273 3.59 5.44 -0.03
C SER A 273 3.43 5.29 1.48
N VAL A 274 3.89 6.33 2.19
CA VAL A 274 3.75 6.51 3.63
C VAL A 274 3.19 7.91 3.89
N GLY A 275 2.05 7.97 4.56
CA GLY A 275 1.31 9.20 4.79
C GLY A 275 2.01 10.18 5.74
N LYS A 276 1.60 11.46 5.66
CA LYS A 276 2.11 12.53 6.52
C LYS A 276 1.96 12.15 8.00
N ASN A 277 2.99 12.48 8.80
CA ASN A 277 3.04 12.23 10.24
C ASN A 277 2.79 10.77 10.66
N ALA A 278 2.97 9.79 9.76
CA ALA A 278 2.75 8.38 10.08
C ALA A 278 3.59 7.89 11.26
N LEU A 279 4.78 8.48 11.49
CA LEU A 279 5.71 8.14 12.56
C LEU A 279 5.87 9.25 13.62
N LYS A 280 5.06 10.31 13.59
CA LYS A 280 5.17 11.39 14.59
C LYS A 280 4.91 10.83 15.99
N ASN A 281 5.76 11.21 16.96
CA ASN A 281 5.70 10.77 18.35
C ASN A 281 5.80 9.24 18.53
N THR A 282 6.51 8.57 17.63
CA THR A 282 6.98 7.19 17.82
C THR A 282 8.27 7.16 18.66
N GLY A 283 8.73 5.97 19.06
CA GLY A 283 9.95 5.84 19.83
C GLY A 283 11.15 6.54 19.18
N LYS A 284 11.91 7.29 19.97
CA LYS A 284 13.01 8.16 19.49
C LYS A 284 14.00 7.41 18.58
N ASN A 285 14.32 6.16 18.88
CA ASN A 285 15.27 5.32 18.14
C ASN A 285 14.60 4.23 17.29
N LEU A 286 13.46 4.53 16.67
CA LEU A 286 12.70 3.58 15.87
C LEU A 286 13.54 2.95 14.75
N VAL A 287 13.66 1.63 14.77
CA VAL A 287 14.32 0.84 13.72
C VAL A 287 13.28 0.26 12.76
N ILE A 288 13.42 0.55 11.48
CA ILE A 288 12.62 -0.04 10.41
C ILE A 288 13.47 -1.08 9.69
N LYS A 289 13.12 -2.35 9.85
CA LYS A 289 13.71 -3.47 9.12
C LYS A 289 12.94 -3.70 7.83
N SER A 290 13.64 -3.75 6.69
CA SER A 290 13.04 -3.97 5.37
C SER A 290 13.76 -5.07 4.59
N PRO A 291 13.17 -5.60 3.50
CA PRO A 291 13.90 -6.48 2.60
C PRO A 291 15.19 -5.80 2.11
N LYS A 292 16.29 -6.56 1.99
CA LYS A 292 17.63 -6.04 1.67
C LYS A 292 17.61 -5.08 0.46
N ALA A 293 16.95 -5.49 -0.62
CA ALA A 293 16.83 -4.72 -1.86
C ALA A 293 15.99 -3.42 -1.75
N LYS A 294 15.26 -3.20 -0.65
CA LYS A 294 14.34 -2.05 -0.49
C LYS A 294 14.80 -1.03 0.55
N VAL A 295 15.94 -1.25 1.21
CA VAL A 295 16.46 -0.36 2.26
C VAL A 295 16.56 1.09 1.76
N VAL A 296 17.16 1.33 0.60
CA VAL A 296 17.33 2.69 0.03
C VAL A 296 15.98 3.34 -0.27
N LYS A 297 15.06 2.63 -0.94
CA LYS A 297 13.70 3.14 -1.22
C LYS A 297 12.97 3.47 0.08
N TYR A 298 13.10 2.63 1.11
CA TYR A 298 12.35 2.80 2.36
C TYR A 298 12.95 3.89 3.25
N LYS A 299 14.28 4.13 3.21
CA LYS A 299 14.88 5.34 3.79
C LYS A 299 14.19 6.60 3.25
N ARG A 300 14.05 6.72 1.93
CA ARG A 300 13.36 7.86 1.28
C ARG A 300 11.88 7.93 1.68
N LEU A 301 11.15 6.81 1.60
CA LEU A 301 9.71 6.79 1.90
C LEU A 301 9.37 7.13 3.35
N PHE A 302 10.20 6.72 4.31
CA PHE A 302 9.97 6.99 5.73
C PHE A 302 10.62 8.29 6.22
N SER A 303 11.49 8.92 5.43
CA SER A 303 12.03 10.25 5.72
C SER A 303 10.92 11.30 5.75
N GLY A 304 11.03 12.26 6.67
CA GLY A 304 10.05 13.34 6.84
C GLY A 304 8.65 12.90 7.31
N LYS A 305 8.48 11.66 7.78
CA LYS A 305 7.17 11.14 8.24
C LYS A 305 6.88 11.38 9.72
N GLY A 306 7.60 12.32 10.34
CA GLY A 306 7.36 12.82 11.69
C GLY A 306 8.31 12.32 12.78
N ASN A 307 9.21 11.37 12.46
CA ASN A 307 10.32 10.99 13.33
C ASN A 307 11.63 11.14 12.54
N SER A 308 12.46 12.11 12.94
CA SER A 308 13.72 12.44 12.27
C SER A 308 14.86 11.50 12.62
N LYS A 309 14.73 10.68 13.68
CA LYS A 309 15.80 9.82 14.22
C LYS A 309 15.64 8.34 13.85
N ILE A 310 14.81 8.04 12.84
CA ILE A 310 14.59 6.66 12.39
C ILE A 310 15.86 6.04 11.79
N LYS A 311 16.00 4.72 11.96
CA LYS A 311 17.06 3.93 11.30
C LYS A 311 16.43 2.86 10.43
N VAL A 312 16.64 2.93 9.12
CA VAL A 312 16.19 1.88 8.19
C VAL A 312 17.35 0.92 7.91
N LYS A 313 17.15 -0.38 8.17
CA LYS A 313 18.16 -1.44 8.04
C LYS A 313 17.60 -2.64 7.29
N ALA A 314 18.48 -3.46 6.72
CA ALA A 314 18.07 -4.77 6.22
C ALA A 314 17.55 -5.64 7.38
N ALA A 315 16.52 -6.44 7.11
CA ALA A 315 15.88 -7.31 8.09
C ALA A 315 16.78 -8.46 8.55
#